data_AF-Q5BXY5-F1
#
_entry.id   AF-Q5BXY5-F1
#
_cell.length_a   1.000
_cell.length_b   1.000
_cell.length_c   1.000
_cell.angle_alpha   90.00
_cell.angle_beta   90.00
_cell.angle_gamma   90.00
#
_symmetry.space_group_name_H-M   'P 1'
#
loop_
_entity.id
_entity.type
_entity.pdbx_description
1 polymer ?
#
loop_
_entity_poly.entity_id
_entity_poly.type
_entity_poly.pdbx_seq_one_letter_code
_entity_poly.pdbx_strand_id
1 'polypeptide(L)'
;LDKDVPDRIALTYPELYKTLQKGRELTFKTYFIWQLISVYQGSVIMYGALLLFEDEFIHVVAITFTALLLTELLMIAITIRTWHLLMILAEVISLAIYIIALVVMKGYFDSVFLRTIGFVWKVLAITGVSCIPILILKFIHYKFRPSIYSKLQ
;
A
#
# COMPACT_ATOMS: atom_id res chain seq x y z
N LEU A 1 1.08 -15.27 9.09
CA LEU A 1 -0.38 -15.12 8.87
C LEU A 1 -0.66 -15.24 7.39
N ASP A 2 0.07 -14.49 6.57
CA ASP A 2 0.15 -14.76 5.13
C ASP A 2 1.03 -15.99 4.86
N LYS A 3 0.58 -16.86 3.97
CA LYS A 3 1.30 -18.06 3.52
C LYS A 3 1.21 -18.17 2.00
N ASP A 4 2.35 -18.32 1.34
CA ASP A 4 2.39 -18.53 -0.11
C ASP A 4 1.84 -19.92 -0.50
N VAL A 5 2.07 -20.94 0.34
CA VAL A 5 1.69 -22.34 0.10
C VAL A 5 1.31 -23.03 1.43
N PRO A 6 0.33 -23.97 1.45
CA PRO A 6 0.02 -24.78 2.63
C PRO A 6 1.20 -25.64 3.10
N ASP A 7 1.34 -25.82 4.41
CA ASP A 7 2.47 -26.51 5.05
C ASP A 7 2.70 -27.94 4.49
N ARG A 8 1.60 -28.66 4.18
CA ARG A 8 1.65 -30.01 3.59
C ARG A 8 2.32 -30.02 2.20
N ILE A 9 2.05 -29.03 1.36
CA ILE A 9 2.63 -28.93 0.02
C ILE A 9 4.10 -28.53 0.12
N ALA A 10 4.44 -27.61 1.04
CA ALA A 10 5.82 -27.23 1.30
C ALA A 10 6.70 -28.43 1.72
N LEU A 11 6.17 -29.34 2.54
CA LEU A 11 6.85 -30.57 2.94
C LEU A 11 6.95 -31.62 1.82
N THR A 12 5.95 -31.68 0.93
CA THR A 12 5.91 -32.65 -0.18
C THR A 12 6.92 -32.31 -1.28
N TYR A 13 7.18 -31.01 -1.49
CA TYR A 13 8.05 -30.53 -2.56
C TYR A 13 9.27 -29.75 -2.01
N PRO A 14 10.34 -30.44 -1.58
CA PRO A 14 11.54 -29.79 -1.00
C PRO A 14 12.30 -28.90 -2.00
N GLU A 15 12.02 -29.03 -3.30
CA GLU A 15 12.57 -28.20 -4.36
C GLU A 15 12.18 -26.71 -4.26
N LEU A 16 11.04 -26.37 -3.64
CA LEU A 16 10.66 -24.98 -3.37
C LEU A 16 11.59 -24.32 -2.33
N TYR A 17 12.32 -25.09 -1.52
CA TYR A 17 13.35 -24.54 -0.64
C TYR A 17 14.65 -24.23 -1.38
N LYS A 18 15.00 -25.01 -2.41
CA LYS A 18 16.21 -24.77 -3.22
C LYS A 18 16.13 -23.46 -4.01
N THR A 19 14.93 -22.99 -4.35
CA THR A 19 14.73 -21.68 -4.98
C THR A 19 14.94 -20.53 -4.00
N LEU A 20 14.53 -20.69 -2.74
CA LEU A 20 14.74 -19.69 -1.67
C LEU A 20 16.23 -19.54 -1.31
N GLN A 21 16.98 -20.65 -1.24
CA GLN A 21 18.43 -20.62 -0.97
C GLN A 21 19.26 -19.88 -2.03
N LYS A 22 18.73 -19.71 -3.25
CA LYS A 22 19.42 -18.98 -4.33
C LYS A 22 19.41 -17.45 -4.15
N GLY A 23 18.77 -16.91 -3.11
CA GLY A 23 18.79 -15.48 -2.77
C GLY A 23 18.14 -14.56 -3.81
N ARG A 24 17.35 -15.13 -4.72
CA ARG A 24 16.74 -14.39 -5.86
C ARG A 24 15.64 -13.43 -5.42
N GLU A 25 15.01 -13.66 -4.28
CA GLU A 25 13.91 -12.83 -3.78
C GLU A 25 14.43 -11.50 -3.17
N LEU A 26 15.54 -11.54 -2.42
CA LEU A 26 16.16 -10.39 -1.75
C LEU A 26 17.49 -10.03 -2.42
N THR A 27 17.42 -9.54 -3.65
CA THR A 27 18.58 -9.01 -4.38
C THR A 27 18.59 -7.48 -4.33
N PHE A 28 19.76 -6.84 -4.44
CA PHE A 28 19.90 -5.38 -4.59
C PHE A 28 18.97 -4.78 -5.65
N LYS A 29 18.72 -5.50 -6.75
CA LYS A 29 17.76 -5.11 -7.80
C LYS A 29 16.36 -4.89 -7.24
N THR A 30 15.86 -5.84 -6.44
CA THR A 30 14.54 -5.76 -5.81
C THR A 30 14.48 -4.59 -4.84
N TYR A 31 15.52 -4.38 -4.04
CA TYR A 31 15.63 -3.24 -3.14
C TYR A 31 15.54 -1.89 -3.88
N PHE A 32 16.32 -1.69 -4.94
CA PHE A 32 16.29 -0.45 -5.71
C PHE A 32 14.94 -0.22 -6.41
N ILE A 33 14.28 -1.29 -6.88
CA ILE A 33 12.92 -1.18 -7.43
C ILE A 33 11.95 -0.67 -6.35
N TRP A 34 11.97 -1.26 -5.16
CA TRP A 34 11.13 -0.80 -4.04
C TRP A 34 11.45 0.65 -3.64
N GLN A 35 12.72 1.02 -3.57
CA GLN A 35 13.13 2.39 -3.28
C GLN A 35 12.59 3.39 -4.31
N LEU A 36 12.62 3.05 -5.61
CA LEU A 36 12.08 3.90 -6.67
C LEU A 36 10.56 4.04 -6.58
N ILE A 37 9.84 2.97 -6.22
CA ILE A 37 8.39 3.04 -5.99
C ILE A 37 8.08 4.00 -4.84
N SER A 38 8.78 3.87 -3.70
CA SER A 38 8.56 4.74 -2.54
C SER A 38 8.85 6.21 -2.86
N VAL A 39 9.92 6.49 -3.63
CA VAL A 39 10.21 7.86 -4.09
C VAL A 39 9.11 8.38 -5.02
N TYR A 40 8.63 7.56 -5.96
CA TYR A 40 7.52 7.94 -6.83
C TYR A 40 6.25 8.24 -6.03
N GLN A 41 5.87 7.37 -5.09
CA GLN A 41 4.67 7.54 -4.27
C GLN A 41 4.72 8.83 -3.45
N GLY A 42 5.84 9.07 -2.76
CA GLY A 42 6.05 10.31 -2.00
C GLY A 42 5.99 11.55 -2.90
N SER A 43 6.59 11.48 -4.09
CA SER A 43 6.58 12.59 -5.06
C SER A 43 5.17 12.88 -5.58
N VAL A 44 4.40 11.85 -5.94
CA VAL A 44 3.01 11.98 -6.40
C VAL A 44 2.11 12.57 -5.31
N ILE A 45 2.25 12.11 -4.07
CA ILE A 45 1.46 12.61 -2.95
C ILE A 45 1.76 14.10 -2.71
N MET A 46 3.05 14.46 -2.66
CA MET A 46 3.46 15.84 -2.39
C MET A 46 3.09 16.78 -3.54
N TYR A 47 3.45 16.42 -4.77
CA TYR A 47 3.18 17.24 -5.94
C TYR A 47 1.67 17.34 -6.22
N GLY A 48 0.94 16.24 -6.05
CA GLY A 48 -0.51 16.22 -6.17
C GLY A 48 -1.20 17.11 -5.14
N ALA A 49 -0.75 17.10 -3.89
CA ALA A 49 -1.33 17.96 -2.86
C ALA A 49 -1.06 19.46 -3.10
N LEU A 50 0.14 19.80 -3.59
CA LEU A 50 0.49 21.18 -3.94
C LEU A 50 -0.27 21.70 -5.17
N LEU A 51 -0.44 20.86 -6.20
CA LEU A 51 -1.18 21.26 -7.40
C LEU A 51 -2.68 21.39 -7.18
N LEU A 52 -3.27 20.55 -6.32
CA LEU A 52 -4.71 20.53 -6.12
C LEU A 52 -5.20 21.54 -5.05
N PHE A 53 -4.34 22.27 -4.35
CA PHE A 53 -4.77 23.24 -3.35
C PHE A 53 -3.87 24.49 -3.31
N GLU A 54 -4.47 25.65 -3.57
CA GLU A 54 -3.77 26.94 -3.63
C GLU A 54 -3.90 27.80 -2.35
N ASP A 55 -4.76 27.44 -1.38
CA ASP A 55 -5.22 28.43 -0.40
C ASP A 55 -4.63 28.34 1.03
N GLU A 56 -4.33 27.15 1.59
CA GLU A 56 -3.74 27.06 2.96
C GLU A 56 -2.82 25.84 3.20
N PHE A 57 -1.70 26.06 3.88
CA PHE A 57 -0.71 25.01 4.24
C PHE A 57 -1.32 23.87 5.08
N ILE A 58 -2.22 24.20 6.01
CA ILE A 58 -2.86 23.24 6.90
C ILE A 58 -3.69 22.22 6.10
N HIS A 59 -4.36 22.66 5.03
CA HIS A 59 -5.12 21.79 4.14
C HIS A 59 -4.22 20.86 3.31
N VAL A 60 -3.06 21.35 2.86
CA VAL A 60 -2.05 20.51 2.16
C VAL A 60 -1.54 19.41 3.08
N VAL A 61 -1.22 19.73 4.34
CA VAL A 61 -0.80 18.74 5.34
C VAL A 61 -1.90 17.70 5.60
N ALA A 62 -3.17 18.14 5.70
CA ALA A 62 -4.31 17.24 5.85
C ALA A 62 -4.43 16.25 4.68
N ILE A 63 -4.35 16.73 3.44
CA ILE A 63 -4.49 15.91 2.25
C ILE A 63 -3.32 14.93 2.12
N THR A 64 -2.08 15.42 2.25
CA THR A 64 -0.87 14.58 2.14
C THR A 64 -0.85 13.48 3.18
N PHE A 65 -1.11 13.80 4.46
CA PHE A 65 -1.12 12.81 5.54
C PHE A 65 -2.18 11.74 5.33
N THR A 66 -3.39 12.16 4.92
CA THR A 66 -4.50 11.25 4.63
C THR A 66 -4.20 10.36 3.43
N ALA A 67 -3.73 10.94 2.32
CA ALA A 67 -3.41 10.20 1.11
C ALA A 67 -2.26 9.21 1.34
N LEU A 68 -1.25 9.57 2.14
CA LEU A 68 -0.16 8.67 2.51
C LEU A 68 -0.69 7.47 3.30
N LEU A 69 -1.44 7.70 4.38
CA LEU A 69 -1.99 6.61 5.20
C LEU A 69 -2.90 5.68 4.39
N LEU A 70 -3.78 6.25 3.56
CA LEU A 70 -4.64 5.45 2.68
C LEU A 70 -3.85 4.70 1.61
N THR A 71 -2.78 5.27 1.07
CA THR A 71 -1.90 4.59 0.10
C THR A 71 -1.24 3.37 0.73
N GLU A 72 -0.73 3.50 1.96
CA GLU A 72 -0.07 2.39 2.67
C GLU A 72 -1.07 1.28 3.03
N LEU A 73 -2.24 1.63 3.56
CA LEU A 73 -3.32 0.67 3.84
C LEU A 73 -3.75 -0.06 2.56
N LEU A 74 -3.99 0.69 1.48
CA LEU A 74 -4.37 0.11 0.19
C LEU A 74 -3.25 -0.76 -0.40
N MET A 75 -1.99 -0.36 -0.27
CA MET A 75 -0.82 -1.16 -0.67
C MET A 75 -0.79 -2.51 0.06
N ILE A 76 -1.02 -2.49 1.38
CA ILE A 76 -1.07 -3.70 2.21
C ILE A 76 -2.24 -4.58 1.76
N ALA A 77 -3.45 -4.03 1.66
CA ALA A 77 -4.64 -4.75 1.23
C ALA A 77 -4.49 -5.40 -0.16
N ILE A 78 -3.82 -4.73 -1.10
CA ILE A 78 -3.54 -5.26 -2.43
C ILE A 78 -2.46 -6.35 -2.39
N THR A 79 -1.49 -6.28 -1.48
CA THR A 79 -0.33 -7.18 -1.47
C THR A 79 -0.61 -8.52 -0.78
N ILE A 80 -1.54 -8.55 0.18
CA ILE A 80 -1.95 -9.77 0.89
C ILE A 80 -2.39 -10.87 -0.08
N ARG A 81 -1.85 -12.08 0.09
CA ARG A 81 -2.22 -13.26 -0.72
C ARG A 81 -3.35 -14.06 -0.11
N THR A 82 -3.34 -14.25 1.21
CA THR A 82 -4.35 -15.02 1.94
C THR A 82 -5.06 -14.15 2.96
N TRP A 83 -6.40 -14.11 2.96
CA TRP A 83 -7.15 -13.32 3.93
C TRP A 83 -7.33 -14.10 5.23
N HIS A 84 -6.77 -13.57 6.32
CA HIS A 84 -6.97 -14.12 7.66
C HIS A 84 -7.60 -13.03 8.54
N LEU A 85 -8.48 -13.43 9.47
CA LEU A 85 -9.27 -12.49 10.30
C LEU A 85 -8.39 -11.46 11.03
N LEU A 86 -7.26 -11.87 11.58
CA LEU A 86 -6.33 -10.94 12.26
C LEU A 86 -5.71 -9.89 11.32
N MET A 87 -5.52 -10.18 10.02
CA MET A 87 -5.03 -9.17 9.07
C MET A 87 -6.11 -8.14 8.75
N ILE A 88 -7.36 -8.58 8.57
CA ILE A 88 -8.50 -7.67 8.40
C ILE A 88 -8.66 -6.79 9.65
N LEU A 89 -8.56 -7.41 10.83
CA LEU A 89 -8.66 -6.70 12.09
C LEU A 89 -7.55 -5.65 12.24
N ALA A 90 -6.31 -5.99 11.89
CA ALA A 90 -5.20 -5.04 11.93
C ALA A 90 -5.42 -3.85 10.97
N GLU A 91 -5.89 -4.11 9.74
CA GLU A 91 -6.21 -3.09 8.75
C GLU A 91 -7.29 -2.12 9.26
N VAL A 92 -8.38 -2.69 9.80
CA VAL A 92 -9.51 -1.92 10.35
C VAL A 92 -9.08 -1.13 11.59
N ILE A 93 -8.25 -1.71 12.47
CA ILE A 93 -7.73 -1.02 13.65
C ILE A 93 -6.84 0.16 13.23
N SER A 94 -5.96 -0.02 12.25
CA SER A 94 -5.12 1.08 11.73
C SER A 94 -5.95 2.22 11.18
N LEU A 95 -7.00 1.90 10.40
CA LEU A 95 -7.93 2.90 9.88
C LEU A 95 -8.72 3.59 11.01
N ALA A 96 -9.16 2.84 12.02
CA ALA A 96 -9.87 3.39 13.18
C ALA A 96 -8.98 4.33 14.01
N ILE A 97 -7.73 3.95 14.26
CA ILE A 97 -6.74 4.81 14.94
C ILE A 97 -6.56 6.11 14.18
N TYR A 98 -6.48 6.07 12.84
CA TYR A 98 -6.40 7.27 12.03
C TYR A 98 -7.64 8.17 12.15
N ILE A 99 -8.86 7.61 12.12
CA ILE A 99 -10.09 8.40 12.33
C ILE A 99 -10.09 9.04 13.72
N ILE A 100 -9.69 8.29 14.76
CA ILE A 100 -9.57 8.82 16.12
C ILE A 100 -8.54 9.96 16.15
N ALA A 101 -7.40 9.79 15.48
CA ALA A 101 -6.35 10.80 15.40
C ALA A 101 -6.85 12.11 14.76
N LEU A 102 -7.66 12.04 13.69
CA LEU A 102 -8.31 13.22 13.08
C LEU A 102 -9.27 13.92 14.05
N VAL A 103 -10.03 13.16 14.85
CA VAL A 103 -11.00 13.72 15.80
C VAL A 103 -10.32 14.31 17.03
N VAL A 104 -9.18 13.76 17.46
CA VAL A 104 -8.41 14.27 18.60
C VAL A 104 -7.63 15.54 18.20
N MET A 105 -7.06 15.58 16.99
CA MET A 105 -6.22 16.69 16.51
C MET A 105 -7.01 17.82 15.84
N LYS A 106 -8.11 18.27 16.44
CA LYS A 106 -8.93 19.39 15.91
C LYS A 106 -8.20 20.72 15.77
N GLY A 107 -7.06 20.89 16.46
CA GLY A 107 -6.22 22.08 16.35
C GLY A 107 -5.38 22.15 15.07
N TYR A 108 -5.22 21.02 14.36
CA TYR A 108 -4.42 20.92 13.13
C TYR A 108 -5.25 20.51 11.91
N PHE A 109 -6.44 19.94 12.11
CA PHE A 109 -7.32 19.54 11.01
C PHE A 109 -8.68 20.21 11.14
N ASP A 110 -9.06 20.99 10.14
CA ASP A 110 -10.40 21.54 10.06
C ASP A 110 -11.41 20.43 9.75
N SER A 111 -12.26 20.12 10.74
CA SER A 111 -13.29 19.09 10.64
C SER A 111 -14.36 19.37 9.57
N VAL A 112 -14.60 20.65 9.22
CA VAL A 112 -15.53 21.04 8.15
C VAL A 112 -14.90 20.74 6.79
N PHE A 113 -13.63 21.12 6.63
CA PHE A 113 -12.85 20.83 5.44
C PHE A 113 -12.76 19.33 5.12
N LEU A 114 -12.46 18.50 6.12
CA LEU A 114 -12.33 17.03 5.95
C LEU A 114 -13.59 16.36 5.40
N ARG A 115 -14.78 16.90 5.68
CA ARG A 115 -16.06 16.36 5.19
C ARG A 115 -16.45 16.85 3.81
N THR A 116 -15.69 17.78 3.25
CA THR A 116 -16.01 18.37 1.95
C THR A 116 -15.74 17.36 0.83
N ILE A 117 -16.64 17.28 -0.14
CA ILE A 117 -16.50 16.38 -1.31
C ILE A 117 -15.18 16.65 -2.05
N GLY A 118 -14.77 17.92 -2.12
CA GLY A 118 -13.48 18.32 -2.65
C GLY A 118 -12.29 17.66 -1.95
N PHE A 119 -12.31 17.53 -0.62
CA PHE A 119 -11.24 16.82 0.09
C PHE A 119 -11.22 15.33 -0.29
N VAL A 120 -12.38 14.67 -0.25
CA VAL A 120 -12.49 13.22 -0.49
C VAL A 120 -12.04 12.85 -1.91
N TRP A 121 -12.52 13.56 -2.94
CA TRP A 121 -12.14 13.23 -4.32
C TRP A 121 -10.65 13.48 -4.60
N LYS A 122 -10.08 14.57 -4.06
CA LYS A 122 -8.66 14.89 -4.22
C LYS A 122 -7.78 13.82 -3.56
N VAL A 123 -8.11 13.43 -2.34
CA VAL A 123 -7.42 12.36 -1.61
C VAL A 123 -7.52 11.02 -2.36
N LEU A 124 -8.71 10.66 -2.85
CA LEU A 124 -8.92 9.42 -3.62
C LEU A 124 -8.12 9.43 -4.93
N ALA A 125 -8.11 10.56 -5.64
CA ALA A 125 -7.34 10.71 -6.87
C ALA A 125 -5.84 10.54 -6.63
N ILE A 126 -5.29 11.21 -5.61
CA ILE A 126 -3.86 11.12 -5.26
C ILE A 126 -3.51 9.69 -4.82
N THR A 127 -4.33 9.08 -3.96
CA THR A 127 -4.14 7.70 -3.48
C THR A 127 -4.16 6.71 -4.66
N GLY A 128 -5.12 6.86 -5.57
CA GLY A 128 -5.22 6.01 -6.77
C GLY A 128 -3.99 6.10 -7.67
N VAL A 129 -3.50 7.32 -7.94
CA VAL A 129 -2.30 7.54 -8.76
C VAL A 129 -1.03 7.03 -8.06
N SER A 130 -0.96 7.16 -6.74
CA SER A 130 0.17 6.66 -5.93
C SER A 130 0.26 5.13 -5.94
N CYS A 131 -0.87 4.42 -6.05
CA CYS A 131 -0.88 2.95 -6.10
C CYS A 131 -0.56 2.36 -7.49
N ILE A 132 -0.57 3.16 -8.56
CA ILE A 132 -0.25 2.72 -9.94
C ILE A 132 1.03 1.85 -10.05
N PRO A 133 2.21 2.26 -9.53
CA PRO A 133 3.43 1.47 -9.67
C PRO A 133 3.29 0.07 -9.06
N ILE A 134 2.57 -0.06 -7.95
CA ILE A 134 2.36 -1.34 -7.27
C ILE A 134 1.40 -2.21 -8.07
N LEU A 135 0.34 -1.63 -8.64
CA LEU A 135 -0.58 -2.34 -9.52
C LEU A 135 0.14 -2.86 -10.77
N ILE A 136 0.98 -2.03 -11.40
CA ILE A 136 1.78 -2.42 -12.56
C ILE A 136 2.72 -3.57 -12.20
N LEU A 137 3.42 -3.49 -11.07
CA LEU A 137 4.32 -4.56 -10.64
C LEU A 137 3.59 -5.86 -10.35
N LYS A 138 2.43 -5.80 -9.68
CA LYS A 138 1.59 -6.97 -9.44
C LYS A 138 1.13 -7.59 -10.77
N PHE A 139 0.72 -6.76 -11.72
CA PHE A 139 0.29 -7.21 -13.05
C PHE A 139 1.44 -7.82 -13.87
N ILE A 140 2.62 -7.20 -13.86
CA ILE A 140 3.83 -7.73 -14.52
C ILE A 140 4.21 -9.07 -13.90
N HIS A 141 4.19 -9.18 -12.57
CA HIS A 141 4.51 -10.42 -11.88
C HIS A 141 3.51 -11.52 -12.25
N TYR A 142 2.21 -11.20 -12.25
CA TYR A 142 1.16 -12.13 -12.65
C TYR A 142 1.28 -12.58 -14.12
N LYS A 143 1.59 -11.67 -15.04
CA LYS A 143 1.62 -11.93 -16.49
C LYS A 143 2.91 -12.63 -16.96
N PHE A 144 4.07 -12.22 -16.46
CA PHE A 144 5.37 -12.72 -16.95
C PHE A 144 5.96 -13.84 -16.11
N ARG A 145 5.50 -14.02 -14.87
CA ARG A 145 5.95 -15.10 -13.98
C ARG A 145 4.76 -15.73 -13.27
N PRO A 146 3.96 -16.59 -13.94
CA PRO A 146 3.28 -17.64 -13.21
C PRO A 146 4.38 -18.48 -12.55
N SER A 147 4.65 -18.20 -11.27
CA SER A 147 5.65 -18.92 -10.50
C SER A 147 5.23 -20.39 -10.47
N ILE A 148 6.18 -21.32 -10.31
CA ILE A 148 5.86 -22.77 -10.20
C ILE A 148 4.80 -23.01 -9.09
N TYR A 149 4.78 -22.13 -8.08
CA TYR A 149 3.78 -22.05 -7.01
C TYR A 149 2.35 -21.83 -7.54
N SER A 150 2.14 -21.01 -8.58
CA SER A 150 0.81 -20.79 -9.18
C SER A 150 0.27 -22.00 -9.94
N LYS A 151 1.10 -23.04 -10.17
CA LYS A 151 0.65 -24.32 -10.73
C LYS A 151 0.31 -25.35 -9.65
N LEU A 152 0.67 -25.09 -8.39
CA LEU A 152 0.47 -25.96 -7.24
C LEU A 152 -0.57 -25.40 -6.23
N GLN A 153 -0.98 -24.14 -6.42
CA GLN A 153 -2.04 -23.45 -5.71
C GLN A 153 -3.36 -23.61 -6.47
#